data_AF-A0A2N3AJZ4-F1
#
_entry.id   AF-A0A2N3AJZ4-F1
#
_cell.length_a   1.000
_cell.length_b   1.000
_cell.length_c   1.000
_cell.angle_alpha   90.00
_cell.angle_beta   90.00
_cell.angle_gamma   90.00
#
_symmetry.space_group_name_H-M   'P 1'
#
loop_
_entity.id
_entity.type
_entity.pdbx_description
1 polymer ?
#
loop_
_entity_poly.entity_id
_entity_poly.type
_entity_poly.pdbx_seq_one_letter_code
_entity_poly.pdbx_strand_id
1 'polypeptide(L)'
;TATYKNLVLKDVVEPDGVKAGKTYDAGTANCESTALALVVEYLLDMGLDADEIETTLETYIETDKFADLVDTVCCIIEDCDNITNYCCLVECDIPEFTCETTSLNINIPTPACDVTCTTISKPITVKFVGKDDVVINDFSDTRLDWTIPSGISFTEISGEVCLTGAVGTYNIKVTYVDPLPDLCGSISKTIPVTFTNCSCPPPTSLNINIPTPACDATCTTISKPITVKFVGKDDVVINNFSDSRLDWTIPSGISFDKSNGKVCLTGAVGTYNITATYTDDCGIISKTIPVAFSECECGPCGEDGENDCFTVKSWTSYDSGNDKTTFWFKICDKSGSGCSGLSHWVYGTSTQAEFCIDIDANIGYDGSTGYYGIKWENNLPGAGECKIFTVVLEGCRVGGTYKAILKYGTTIAVFNVCGPTCD
;
A
#
# COMPACT_ATOMS: atom_id res chain seq x y z
N THR A 1 78.11 -6.06 -2.44
CA THR A 1 78.61 -4.85 -1.74
C THR A 1 77.93 -3.63 -2.33
N ALA A 2 77.00 -3.02 -1.60
CA ALA A 2 76.52 -1.68 -1.92
C ALA A 2 77.55 -0.66 -1.38
N THR A 3 77.97 0.30 -2.20
CA THR A 3 79.00 1.28 -1.81
C THR A 3 78.41 2.68 -1.92
N TYR A 4 78.29 3.39 -0.79
CA TYR A 4 77.86 4.78 -0.76
C TYR A 4 78.96 5.65 -0.14
N LYS A 5 79.63 6.47 -0.97
CA LYS A 5 80.83 7.24 -0.58
C LYS A 5 81.87 6.35 0.14
N ASN A 6 82.37 6.75 1.31
CA ASN A 6 83.35 5.99 2.11
C ASN A 6 82.70 4.95 3.05
N LEU A 7 81.38 4.75 2.98
CA LEU A 7 80.65 3.80 3.83
C LEU A 7 80.44 2.49 3.06
N VAL A 8 80.95 1.41 3.65
CA VAL A 8 80.81 0.04 3.17
C VAL A 8 79.86 -0.67 4.13
N LEU A 9 78.68 -1.04 3.63
CA LEU A 9 77.78 -1.98 4.29
C LEU A 9 78.47 -3.35 4.33
N LYS A 10 78.97 -3.71 5.52
CA LYS A 10 79.63 -4.99 5.77
C LYS A 10 78.56 -6.01 6.11
N ASP A 11 78.03 -6.63 5.08
CA ASP A 11 77.08 -7.72 5.27
C ASP A 11 77.81 -9.01 5.69
N VAL A 12 77.09 -9.84 6.46
CA VAL A 12 77.43 -11.17 6.98
C VAL A 12 77.50 -12.22 5.85
N VAL A 13 77.30 -11.80 4.61
CA VAL A 13 77.32 -12.64 3.41
C VAL A 13 78.65 -12.49 2.67
N GLU A 14 79.34 -13.63 2.43
CA GLU A 14 80.63 -13.67 1.73
C GLU A 14 80.55 -12.88 0.40
N PRO A 15 81.42 -11.86 0.17
CA PRO A 15 81.41 -11.13 -1.07
C PRO A 15 81.79 -12.03 -2.26
N ASP A 16 81.17 -11.80 -3.41
CA ASP A 16 81.45 -12.53 -4.65
C ASP A 16 82.97 -12.52 -4.95
N GLY A 17 83.56 -13.71 -4.95
CA GLY A 17 84.99 -13.93 -5.19
C GLY A 17 85.80 -14.51 -4.02
N VAL A 18 85.22 -14.62 -2.82
CA VAL A 18 85.83 -15.37 -1.72
C VAL A 18 85.55 -16.86 -1.91
N LYS A 19 86.59 -17.66 -2.17
CA LYS A 19 86.43 -19.13 -2.28
C LYS A 19 86.15 -19.71 -0.90
N ALA A 20 85.18 -20.63 -0.81
CA ALA A 20 84.83 -21.36 0.40
C ALA A 20 86.10 -21.84 1.16
N GLY A 21 86.21 -21.44 2.44
CA GLY A 21 87.35 -21.76 3.30
C GLY A 21 88.48 -20.71 3.36
N LYS A 22 88.30 -19.53 2.77
CA LYS A 22 89.17 -18.36 2.95
C LYS A 22 88.52 -17.39 3.93
N THR A 23 89.20 -17.04 5.02
CA THR A 23 88.77 -15.95 5.91
C THR A 23 88.95 -14.60 5.20
N TYR A 24 87.86 -13.92 4.92
CA TYR A 24 87.85 -12.50 4.54
C TYR A 24 87.85 -11.67 5.83
N ASP A 25 88.78 -10.73 5.96
CA ASP A 25 88.80 -9.78 7.06
C ASP A 25 87.81 -8.65 6.74
N ALA A 26 86.59 -8.78 7.24
CA ALA A 26 85.58 -7.75 7.12
C ALA A 26 85.93 -6.49 7.93
N GLY A 27 87.00 -6.51 8.75
CA GLY A 27 87.30 -5.48 9.75
C GLY A 27 86.24 -5.43 10.86
N THR A 28 86.50 -4.72 11.94
CA THR A 28 85.55 -4.56 13.04
C THR A 28 84.31 -3.77 12.56
N ALA A 29 83.10 -4.27 12.85
CA ALA A 29 81.88 -3.50 12.67
C ALA A 29 81.89 -2.34 13.68
N ASN A 30 81.67 -1.11 13.21
CA ASN A 30 81.44 0.03 14.09
C ASN A 30 79.92 0.19 14.32
N CYS A 31 79.55 0.97 15.32
CA CYS A 31 78.14 1.13 15.70
C CYS A 31 77.25 1.58 14.53
N GLU A 32 77.78 2.48 13.70
CA GLU A 32 77.06 3.00 12.53
C GLU A 32 76.76 1.90 11.50
N SER A 33 77.74 1.05 11.18
CA SER A 33 77.54 -0.09 10.28
C SER A 33 76.59 -1.15 10.85
N THR A 34 76.60 -1.34 12.17
CA THR A 34 75.69 -2.27 12.86
C THR A 34 74.26 -1.73 12.91
N ALA A 35 74.08 -0.45 13.24
CA ALA A 35 72.77 0.22 13.19
C ALA A 35 72.17 0.16 11.79
N LEU A 36 72.98 0.41 10.77
CA LEU A 36 72.53 0.36 9.39
C LEU A 36 72.12 -1.06 8.96
N ALA A 37 72.88 -2.08 9.38
CA ALA A 37 72.53 -3.48 9.10
C ALA A 37 71.18 -3.87 9.73
N LEU A 38 70.90 -3.45 10.97
CA LEU A 38 69.63 -3.71 11.64
C LEU A 38 68.44 -3.08 10.90
N VAL A 39 68.60 -1.85 10.40
CA VAL A 39 67.55 -1.19 9.62
C VAL A 39 67.33 -1.91 8.29
N VAL A 40 68.39 -2.32 7.61
CA VAL A 40 68.30 -3.08 6.35
C VAL A 40 67.57 -4.41 6.55
N GLU A 41 67.91 -5.18 7.59
CA GLU A 41 67.23 -6.43 7.92
C GLU A 41 65.74 -6.22 8.18
N TYR A 42 65.38 -5.18 8.94
CA TYR A 42 63.98 -4.85 9.20
C TYR A 42 63.21 -4.50 7.92
N LEU A 43 63.81 -3.72 7.01
CA LEU A 43 63.17 -3.36 5.75
C LEU A 43 63.02 -4.56 4.80
N LEU A 44 63.98 -5.50 4.82
CA LEU A 44 63.88 -6.77 4.11
C LEU A 44 62.74 -7.65 4.66
N ASP A 45 62.55 -7.69 5.99
CA ASP A 45 61.45 -8.42 6.61
C ASP A 45 60.07 -7.81 6.29
N MET A 46 60.02 -6.51 6.00
CA MET A 46 58.83 -5.83 5.48
C MET A 46 58.54 -6.15 4.00
N GLY A 47 59.44 -6.88 3.32
CA GLY A 47 59.27 -7.30 1.93
C GLY A 47 59.54 -6.20 0.90
N LEU A 48 60.27 -5.14 1.29
CA LEU A 48 60.67 -4.06 0.39
C LEU A 48 61.72 -4.56 -0.61
N ASP A 49 61.66 -4.05 -1.83
CA ASP A 49 62.68 -4.35 -2.83
C ASP A 49 63.93 -3.47 -2.66
N ALA A 50 65.00 -3.77 -3.41
CA ALA A 50 66.28 -3.11 -3.27
C ALA A 50 66.23 -1.59 -3.54
N ASP A 51 65.40 -1.15 -4.50
CA ASP A 51 65.28 0.26 -4.89
C ASP A 51 64.51 1.05 -3.80
N GLU A 52 63.49 0.42 -3.20
CA GLU A 52 62.73 0.96 -2.08
C GLU A 52 63.56 1.04 -0.79
N ILE A 53 64.37 0.02 -0.52
CA ILE A 53 65.29 0.00 0.62
C ILE A 53 66.31 1.13 0.49
N GLU A 54 66.90 1.33 -0.68
CA GLU A 54 67.87 2.40 -0.93
C GLU A 54 67.25 3.78 -0.64
N THR A 55 66.09 4.06 -1.21
CA THR A 55 65.37 5.33 -1.02
C THR A 55 65.00 5.58 0.45
N THR A 56 64.55 4.53 1.14
CA THR A 56 64.14 4.60 2.54
C THR A 56 65.35 4.84 3.46
N LEU A 57 66.47 4.17 3.20
CA LEU A 57 67.71 4.36 3.93
C LEU A 57 68.30 5.75 3.73
N GLU A 58 68.32 6.27 2.50
CA GLU A 58 68.79 7.63 2.23
C GLU A 58 68.03 8.66 3.05
N THR A 59 66.71 8.49 3.16
CA THR A 59 65.88 9.39 3.96
C THR A 59 66.10 9.18 5.46
N TYR A 60 66.22 7.92 5.91
CA TYR A 60 66.32 7.59 7.33
C TYR A 60 67.66 8.01 7.94
N ILE A 61 68.77 7.82 7.23
CA ILE A 61 70.13 8.15 7.71
C ILE A 61 70.29 9.66 7.96
N GLU A 62 69.56 10.50 7.24
CA GLU A 62 69.58 11.95 7.43
C GLU A 62 68.73 12.42 8.63
N THR A 63 68.03 11.53 9.33
CA THR A 63 67.23 11.88 10.51
C THR A 63 68.00 11.77 11.81
N ASP A 64 67.64 12.59 12.80
CA ASP A 64 68.16 12.50 14.17
C ASP A 64 67.92 11.10 14.79
N LYS A 65 66.87 10.39 14.33
CA LYS A 65 66.56 9.03 14.79
C LYS A 65 67.62 8.01 14.43
N PHE A 66 68.27 8.16 13.26
CA PHE A 66 69.37 7.28 12.91
C PHE A 66 70.58 7.55 13.79
N ALA A 67 70.88 8.82 14.10
CA ALA A 67 71.94 9.17 15.05
C ALA A 67 71.66 8.58 16.45
N ASP A 68 70.44 8.68 16.94
CA ASP A 68 70.03 8.09 18.23
C ASP A 68 70.18 6.55 18.24
N LEU A 69 69.85 5.89 17.13
CA LEU A 69 70.05 4.44 16.96
C LEU A 69 71.54 4.10 16.97
N VAL A 70 72.39 4.88 16.28
CA VAL A 70 73.85 4.68 16.29
C VAL A 70 74.41 4.82 17.69
N ASP A 71 73.98 5.84 18.45
CA ASP A 71 74.42 6.04 19.83
C ASP A 71 73.98 4.89 20.75
N THR A 72 72.76 4.38 20.56
CA THR A 72 72.24 3.21 21.29
C THR A 72 73.06 1.95 20.99
N VAL A 73 73.34 1.70 19.72
CA VAL A 73 74.17 0.58 19.27
C VAL A 73 75.59 0.72 19.82
N CYS A 74 76.14 1.93 19.87
CA CYS A 74 77.44 2.20 20.49
C CYS A 74 77.44 1.86 21.97
N CYS A 75 76.47 2.35 22.75
CA CYS A 75 76.34 2.00 24.16
C CYS A 75 76.31 0.48 24.38
N ILE A 76 75.59 -0.25 23.54
CA ILE A 76 75.45 -1.71 23.71
C ILE A 76 76.71 -2.46 23.31
N ILE A 77 77.40 -2.04 22.25
CA ILE A 77 78.69 -2.63 21.88
C ILE A 77 79.73 -2.34 22.98
N GLU A 78 79.76 -1.13 23.53
CA GLU A 78 80.70 -0.74 24.58
C GLU A 78 80.44 -1.42 25.92
N ASP A 79 79.16 -1.54 26.35
CA ASP A 79 78.80 -2.06 27.68
C ASP A 79 78.50 -3.57 27.69
N CYS A 80 78.05 -4.15 26.57
CA CYS A 80 77.51 -5.51 26.51
C CYS A 80 78.22 -6.44 25.52
N ASP A 81 79.25 -5.97 24.81
CA ASP A 81 80.18 -6.72 23.93
C ASP A 81 79.53 -7.37 22.69
N ASN A 82 78.23 -7.70 22.70
CA ASN A 82 77.51 -8.29 21.57
C ASN A 82 76.03 -7.90 21.53
N ILE A 83 75.63 -7.31 20.40
CA ILE A 83 74.28 -6.83 20.15
C ILE A 83 73.21 -7.92 20.04
N THR A 84 73.61 -9.15 19.66
CA THR A 84 72.70 -10.30 19.52
C THR A 84 72.20 -10.87 20.85
N ASN A 85 72.83 -10.50 21.98
CA ASN A 85 72.39 -10.91 23.31
C ASN A 85 71.35 -9.96 23.92
N TYR A 86 71.09 -8.82 23.29
CA TYR A 86 70.10 -7.85 23.74
C TYR A 86 68.75 -8.12 23.04
N CYS A 87 67.89 -8.91 23.68
CA CYS A 87 66.51 -9.17 23.21
C CYS A 87 65.57 -7.93 23.25
N CYS A 88 66.05 -6.76 23.68
CA CYS A 88 65.23 -5.56 23.88
C CYS A 88 65.59 -4.39 22.97
N LEU A 89 66.42 -4.60 21.94
CA LEU A 89 66.79 -3.56 20.98
C LEU A 89 65.70 -3.24 19.94
N VAL A 90 64.56 -3.92 20.00
CA VAL A 90 63.36 -3.62 19.19
C VAL A 90 62.27 -3.01 20.10
N GLU A 91 62.69 -2.15 21.03
CA GLU A 91 61.90 -1.00 21.46
C GLU A 91 62.55 0.26 20.87
N CYS A 92 62.84 0.25 19.56
CA CYS A 92 62.69 1.50 18.82
C CYS A 92 61.27 1.97 19.13
N ASP A 93 61.12 3.22 19.58
CA ASP A 93 59.84 3.91 19.57
C ASP A 93 59.21 3.69 18.19
N ILE A 94 58.34 2.68 18.12
CA ILE A 94 57.47 2.41 16.99
C ILE A 94 56.80 3.77 16.80
N PRO A 95 56.95 4.42 15.62
CA PRO A 95 56.47 5.79 15.42
C PRO A 95 55.07 5.83 15.99
N GLU A 96 54.85 6.67 17.02
CA GLU A 96 53.63 6.72 17.83
C GLU A 96 52.46 6.22 16.99
N PHE A 97 52.12 4.92 17.10
CA PHE A 97 50.95 4.41 16.43
C PHE A 97 49.82 4.93 17.29
N THR A 98 49.48 6.19 17.08
CA THR A 98 48.16 6.70 17.39
C THR A 98 47.23 5.79 16.60
N CYS A 99 46.66 4.79 17.28
CA CYS A 99 45.50 4.09 16.75
C CYS A 99 44.42 5.15 16.56
N GLU A 100 44.41 5.80 15.41
CA GLU A 100 43.25 6.57 15.00
C GLU A 100 42.17 5.54 14.70
N THR A 101 41.28 5.33 15.66
CA THR A 101 40.03 4.63 15.41
C THR A 101 39.25 5.45 14.38
N THR A 102 39.03 4.89 13.20
CA THR A 102 38.47 5.66 12.07
C THR A 102 36.95 5.63 12.04
N SER A 103 36.32 4.53 12.47
CA SER A 103 34.85 4.47 12.48
C SER A 103 34.28 3.34 13.35
N LEU A 104 33.11 3.61 13.91
CA LEU A 104 32.20 2.63 14.48
C LEU A 104 30.98 2.53 13.54
N ASN A 105 30.73 1.38 12.93
CA ASN A 105 29.61 1.18 12.02
C ASN A 105 28.50 0.40 12.71
N ILE A 106 27.40 1.11 12.96
CA ILE A 106 26.15 0.61 13.52
C ILE A 106 25.03 1.18 12.66
N ASN A 107 24.09 0.33 12.25
CA ASN A 107 22.91 0.70 11.51
C ASN A 107 21.66 0.38 12.34
N ILE A 108 20.78 1.36 12.50
CA ILE A 108 19.47 1.17 13.12
C ILE A 108 18.45 1.47 12.01
N PRO A 109 17.66 0.47 11.58
CA PRO A 109 16.60 0.72 10.64
C PRO A 109 15.61 1.69 11.27
N THR A 110 15.23 2.71 10.50
CA THR A 110 14.11 3.58 10.87
C THR A 110 12.89 2.68 11.10
N PRO A 111 12.28 2.70 12.30
CA PRO A 111 11.05 1.95 12.54
C PRO A 111 10.02 2.28 11.46
N ALA A 112 9.21 1.30 11.06
CA ALA A 112 8.05 1.59 10.21
C ALA A 112 7.09 2.56 10.93
N CYS A 113 6.16 3.15 10.20
CA CYS A 113 5.12 3.97 10.81
C CYS A 113 4.37 3.20 11.92
N ASP A 114 4.12 3.86 13.04
CA ASP A 114 3.31 3.39 14.16
C ASP A 114 3.79 2.09 14.85
N VAL A 115 5.00 1.60 14.54
CA VAL A 115 5.66 0.60 15.39
C VAL A 115 6.39 1.29 16.53
N THR A 116 6.16 0.78 17.73
CA THR A 116 6.81 1.25 18.94
C THR A 116 8.21 0.69 19.10
N CYS A 117 8.67 -0.24 18.26
CA CYS A 117 9.98 -0.89 18.41
C CYS A 117 10.71 -1.03 17.07
N THR A 118 12.04 -0.98 17.12
CA THR A 118 12.96 -1.32 16.01
C THR A 118 14.13 -2.13 16.57
N THR A 119 14.91 -2.80 15.71
CA THR A 119 16.04 -3.62 16.15
C THR A 119 17.33 -3.14 15.50
N ILE A 120 18.36 -2.89 16.31
CA ILE A 120 19.71 -2.58 15.82
C ILE A 120 20.21 -3.77 15.00
N SER A 121 20.73 -3.51 13.79
CA SER A 121 21.22 -4.58 12.93
C SER A 121 22.59 -5.08 13.42
N LYS A 122 22.76 -6.41 13.43
CA LYS A 122 24.06 -7.08 13.59
C LYS A 122 24.73 -7.31 12.23
N PRO A 123 26.07 -7.40 12.16
CA PRO A 123 27.04 -7.15 13.23
C PRO A 123 27.34 -5.66 13.44
N ILE A 124 27.92 -5.31 14.60
CA ILE A 124 28.61 -4.04 14.81
C ILE A 124 30.06 -4.20 14.36
N THR A 125 30.58 -3.28 13.55
CA THR A 125 31.98 -3.32 13.09
C THR A 125 32.74 -2.10 13.58
N VAL A 126 33.86 -2.32 14.26
CA VAL A 126 34.80 -1.28 14.70
C VAL A 126 36.04 -1.35 13.80
N LYS A 127 36.39 -0.23 13.16
CA LYS A 127 37.54 -0.16 12.26
C LYS A 127 38.72 0.55 12.91
N PHE A 128 39.89 -0.05 12.77
CA PHE A 128 41.16 0.49 13.25
C PHE A 128 42.09 0.73 12.06
N VAL A 129 42.90 1.79 12.12
CA VAL A 129 43.96 1.99 11.12
C VAL A 129 45.07 0.98 11.39
N GLY A 130 45.45 0.20 10.37
CA GLY A 130 46.56 -0.75 10.45
C GLY A 130 46.29 -2.03 11.26
N LYS A 131 45.03 -2.30 11.64
CA LYS A 131 44.62 -3.54 12.33
C LYS A 131 43.34 -4.13 11.74
N ASP A 132 43.10 -5.41 12.03
CA ASP A 132 41.87 -6.10 11.64
C ASP A 132 40.63 -5.45 12.28
N ASP A 133 39.53 -5.44 11.52
CA ASP A 133 38.24 -4.96 11.98
C ASP A 133 37.71 -5.85 13.14
N VAL A 134 37.21 -5.23 14.21
CA VAL A 134 36.54 -5.94 15.29
C VAL A 134 35.06 -6.08 14.94
N VAL A 135 34.59 -7.32 14.79
CA VAL A 135 33.20 -7.65 14.49
C VAL A 135 32.51 -8.17 15.77
N ILE A 136 31.53 -7.42 16.26
CA ILE A 136 30.76 -7.75 17.45
C ILE A 136 29.37 -8.26 17.03
N ASN A 137 29.07 -9.51 17.37
CA ASN A 137 27.80 -10.18 17.08
C ASN A 137 26.87 -10.25 18.30
N ASP A 138 27.31 -9.74 19.45
CA ASP A 138 26.56 -9.76 20.70
C ASP A 138 26.49 -8.36 21.29
N PHE A 139 25.28 -7.86 21.55
CA PHE A 139 25.11 -6.52 22.11
C PHE A 139 25.38 -6.47 23.61
N SER A 140 25.44 -7.63 24.28
CA SER A 140 25.93 -7.76 25.67
C SER A 140 27.45 -7.90 25.78
N ASP A 141 28.20 -7.73 24.68
CA ASP A 141 29.66 -7.69 24.73
C ASP A 141 30.12 -6.58 25.68
N THR A 142 30.92 -6.93 26.69
CA THR A 142 31.35 -6.02 27.76
C THR A 142 32.20 -4.86 27.25
N ARG A 143 32.64 -4.90 26.00
CA ARG A 143 33.37 -3.81 25.34
C ARG A 143 32.45 -2.69 24.83
N LEU A 144 31.12 -2.90 24.84
CA LEU A 144 30.13 -1.92 24.43
C LEU A 144 29.48 -1.26 25.66
N ASP A 145 29.58 0.06 25.73
CA ASP A 145 28.86 0.88 26.70
C ASP A 145 27.74 1.66 26.00
N TRP A 146 26.50 1.48 26.48
CA TRP A 146 25.28 2.03 25.88
C TRP A 146 24.71 3.13 26.77
N THR A 147 24.63 4.36 26.24
CA THR A 147 23.89 5.45 26.87
C THR A 147 22.53 5.62 26.20
N ILE A 148 21.45 5.24 26.90
CA ILE A 148 20.07 5.28 26.40
C ILE A 148 19.35 6.53 26.93
N PRO A 149 18.86 7.44 26.05
CA PRO A 149 18.10 8.61 26.48
C PRO A 149 16.73 8.25 27.06
N SER A 150 16.19 9.10 27.94
CA SER A 150 14.83 8.97 28.46
C SER A 150 13.80 9.04 27.33
N GLY A 151 12.80 8.14 27.34
CA GLY A 151 11.73 8.08 26.33
C GLY A 151 11.84 6.89 25.37
N ILE A 152 12.93 6.12 25.44
CA ILE A 152 13.08 4.82 24.80
C ILE A 152 13.64 3.79 25.80
N SER A 153 13.41 2.51 25.54
CA SER A 153 14.04 1.37 26.23
C SER A 153 14.92 0.60 25.25
N PHE A 154 16.00 0.00 25.76
CA PHE A 154 16.89 -0.85 24.98
C PHE A 154 17.03 -2.22 25.65
N THR A 155 16.92 -3.28 24.86
CA THR A 155 17.11 -4.65 25.32
C THR A 155 18.41 -5.21 24.75
N GLU A 156 19.45 -5.31 25.59
CA GLU A 156 20.79 -5.78 25.18
C GLU A 156 20.78 -7.18 24.56
N ILE A 157 19.88 -8.08 24.95
CA ILE A 157 19.87 -9.45 24.40
C ILE A 157 19.44 -9.45 22.92
N SER A 158 18.46 -8.61 22.56
CA SER A 158 17.86 -8.58 21.22
C SER A 158 18.35 -7.42 20.36
N GLY A 159 18.96 -6.39 20.97
CA GLY A 159 19.22 -5.12 20.31
C GLY A 159 17.95 -4.32 20.00
N GLU A 160 16.84 -4.63 20.67
CA GLU A 160 15.55 -3.98 20.42
C GLU A 160 15.49 -2.62 21.13
N VAL A 161 15.09 -1.59 20.39
CA VAL A 161 14.86 -0.22 20.87
C VAL A 161 13.37 0.05 20.78
N CYS A 162 12.70 0.29 21.91
CA CYS A 162 11.27 0.58 21.97
C CYS A 162 10.97 1.97 22.51
N LEU A 163 9.96 2.64 21.98
CA LEU A 163 9.42 3.90 22.46
C LEU A 163 8.67 3.69 23.78
N THR A 164 9.05 4.45 24.81
CA THR A 164 8.39 4.49 26.11
C THR A 164 7.81 5.87 26.44
N GLY A 165 8.13 6.89 25.62
CA GLY A 165 7.68 8.27 25.76
C GLY A 165 6.97 8.83 24.53
N ALA A 166 7.06 10.14 24.34
CA ALA A 166 6.48 10.82 23.17
C ALA A 166 7.24 10.50 21.88
N VAL A 167 6.57 10.55 20.73
CA VAL A 167 7.23 10.41 19.44
C VAL A 167 8.29 11.50 19.23
N GLY A 168 9.40 11.16 18.57
CA GLY A 168 10.54 12.05 18.40
C GLY A 168 11.80 11.33 17.94
N THR A 169 12.89 12.08 17.80
CA THR A 169 14.22 11.54 17.50
C THR A 169 15.03 11.41 18.79
N TYR A 170 15.53 10.21 19.03
CA TYR A 170 16.33 9.84 20.20
C TYR A 170 17.74 9.47 19.78
N ASN A 171 18.73 10.06 20.43
CA ASN A 171 20.15 9.85 20.11
C ASN A 171 20.73 8.79 21.06
N ILE A 172 20.91 7.56 20.58
CA ILE A 172 21.59 6.49 21.33
C ILE A 172 23.08 6.69 21.16
N LYS A 173 23.85 6.75 22.25
CA LYS A 173 25.31 6.78 22.20
C LYS A 173 25.87 5.41 22.53
N VAL A 174 26.78 4.92 21.69
CA VAL A 174 27.51 3.66 21.88
C VAL A 174 28.99 3.97 21.94
N THR A 175 29.66 3.46 22.97
CA THR A 175 31.10 3.59 23.14
C THR A 175 31.74 2.21 23.15
N TYR A 176 32.70 1.98 22.26
CA TYR A 176 33.55 0.79 22.30
C TYR A 176 34.80 1.10 23.13
N VAL A 177 35.15 0.19 24.05
CA VAL A 177 36.36 0.26 24.87
C VAL A 177 37.20 -1.00 24.62
N ASP A 178 38.43 -0.82 24.16
CA ASP A 178 39.38 -1.92 24.02
C ASP A 178 39.80 -2.42 25.42
N PRO A 179 39.66 -3.71 25.74
CA PRO A 179 40.05 -4.25 27.04
C PRO A 179 41.58 -4.30 27.24
N LEU A 180 42.38 -4.18 26.17
CA LEU A 180 43.83 -4.13 26.28
C LEU A 180 44.27 -2.67 26.48
N PRO A 181 44.92 -2.34 27.62
CA PRO A 181 45.22 -0.95 28.01
C PRO A 181 46.16 -0.22 27.06
N ASP A 182 46.83 -0.92 26.14
CA ASP A 182 48.05 -0.38 25.54
C ASP A 182 47.93 0.18 24.13
N LEU A 183 46.83 0.04 23.37
CA LEU A 183 46.93 0.41 21.95
C LEU A 183 45.82 1.24 21.31
N CYS A 184 44.54 1.14 21.66
CA CYS A 184 43.55 1.98 20.95
C CYS A 184 42.47 2.47 21.94
N GLY A 185 42.36 3.79 22.12
CA GLY A 185 41.42 4.40 23.07
C GLY A 185 39.94 4.10 22.78
N SER A 186 39.02 4.71 23.53
CA SER A 186 37.58 4.51 23.32
C SER A 186 37.07 5.26 22.08
N ILE A 187 36.26 4.62 21.24
CA ILE A 187 35.52 5.29 20.15
C ILE A 187 34.03 5.36 20.49
N SER A 188 33.42 6.53 20.26
CA SER A 188 31.98 6.72 20.48
C SER A 188 31.26 7.09 19.19
N LYS A 189 30.05 6.56 18.99
CA LYS A 189 29.13 6.99 17.94
C LYS A 189 27.76 7.30 18.52
N THR A 190 27.16 8.37 18.02
CA THR A 190 25.76 8.69 18.29
C THR A 190 24.90 8.26 17.10
N ILE A 191 23.81 7.54 17.37
CA ILE A 191 22.91 7.01 16.37
C ILE A 191 21.52 7.60 16.60
N PRO A 192 20.96 8.37 15.64
CA PRO A 192 19.61 8.87 15.74
C PRO A 192 18.60 7.75 15.46
N VAL A 193 17.62 7.59 16.34
CA VAL A 193 16.45 6.72 16.17
C VAL A 193 15.19 7.59 16.19
N THR A 194 14.49 7.67 15.06
CA THR A 194 13.30 8.51 14.93
C THR A 194 12.04 7.66 14.97
N PHE A 195 11.20 7.87 15.98
CA PHE A 195 9.83 7.39 16.02
C PHE A 195 8.92 8.51 15.53
N THR A 196 8.33 8.35 14.36
CA THR A 196 7.32 9.28 13.84
C THR A 196 5.93 8.77 14.13
N ASN A 197 5.09 9.63 14.72
CA ASN A 197 3.64 9.43 14.65
C ASN A 197 3.25 9.74 13.21
N CYS A 198 2.89 8.72 12.44
CA CYS A 198 2.50 8.94 11.07
C CYS A 198 1.08 9.50 11.12
N SER A 199 1.00 10.84 11.14
CA SER A 199 -0.20 11.60 10.81
C SER A 199 -0.94 10.85 9.71
N CYS A 200 -2.02 10.17 10.09
CA CYS A 200 -2.72 9.30 9.17
C CYS A 200 -3.17 10.15 7.98
N PRO A 201 -2.96 9.70 6.73
CA PRO A 201 -3.32 10.50 5.56
C PRO A 201 -4.82 10.82 5.65
N PRO A 202 -5.24 12.06 5.34
CA PRO A 202 -6.65 12.41 5.42
C PRO A 202 -7.47 11.55 4.45
N PRO A 203 -8.72 11.21 4.79
CA PRO A 203 -9.61 10.47 3.90
C PRO A 203 -9.83 11.26 2.60
N THR A 204 -9.82 10.55 1.46
CA THR A 204 -9.90 11.17 0.12
C THR A 204 -11.25 11.02 -0.56
N SER A 205 -11.98 9.94 -0.27
CA SER A 205 -13.35 9.78 -0.79
C SER A 205 -14.22 8.97 0.15
N LEU A 206 -15.51 9.27 0.15
CA LEU A 206 -16.56 8.54 0.84
C LEU A 206 -17.56 8.03 -0.20
N ASN A 207 -17.71 6.71 -0.32
CA ASN A 207 -18.58 6.08 -1.30
C ASN A 207 -19.79 5.47 -0.61
N ILE A 208 -20.94 6.08 -0.88
CA ILE A 208 -22.26 5.65 -0.42
C ILE A 208 -23.15 5.61 -1.67
N ASN A 209 -23.92 4.53 -1.79
CA ASN A 209 -24.88 4.34 -2.87
C ASN A 209 -26.29 4.26 -2.29
N ILE A 210 -27.20 5.06 -2.83
CA ILE A 210 -28.62 5.03 -2.47
C ILE A 210 -29.38 4.76 -3.77
N PRO A 211 -30.09 3.63 -3.90
CA PRO A 211 -30.94 3.36 -5.05
C PRO A 211 -32.00 4.45 -5.17
N THR A 212 -32.26 4.90 -6.39
CA THR A 212 -33.45 5.70 -6.69
C THR A 212 -34.67 4.91 -6.19
N PRO A 213 -35.49 5.46 -5.27
CA PRO A 213 -36.74 4.82 -4.90
C PRO A 213 -37.57 4.55 -6.15
N ALA A 214 -38.31 3.43 -6.17
CA ALA A 214 -39.36 3.25 -7.17
C ALA A 214 -40.37 4.41 -7.02
N CYS A 215 -41.08 4.75 -8.09
CA CYS A 215 -42.09 5.80 -8.03
C CYS A 215 -43.17 5.43 -6.99
N ASP A 216 -43.71 6.43 -6.27
CA ASP A 216 -44.59 6.28 -5.09
C ASP A 216 -44.01 5.46 -3.93
N ALA A 217 -42.78 4.96 -4.00
CA ALA A 217 -42.15 4.32 -2.86
C ALA A 217 -41.93 5.35 -1.76
N THR A 218 -42.58 5.17 -0.62
CA THR A 218 -42.37 6.04 0.54
C THR A 218 -41.03 5.80 1.22
N CYS A 219 -40.28 4.76 0.82
CA CYS A 219 -38.98 4.44 1.41
C CYS A 219 -38.00 3.84 0.40
N THR A 220 -36.70 4.12 0.60
CA THR A 220 -35.57 3.43 -0.04
C THR A 220 -34.57 2.98 1.03
N THR A 221 -33.58 2.16 0.67
CA THR A 221 -32.56 1.67 1.61
C THR A 221 -31.18 1.97 1.06
N ILE A 222 -30.33 2.60 1.89
CA ILE A 222 -28.92 2.84 1.55
C ILE A 222 -28.23 1.48 1.40
N SER A 223 -27.51 1.29 0.29
CA SER A 223 -26.80 0.04 0.02
C SER A 223 -25.55 -0.07 0.90
N LYS A 224 -25.30 -1.28 1.41
CA LYS A 224 -24.04 -1.66 2.05
C LYS A 224 -23.07 -2.26 1.01
N PRO A 225 -21.75 -2.18 1.25
CA PRO A 225 -21.08 -1.43 2.31
C PRO A 225 -20.90 0.06 1.98
N ILE A 226 -20.59 0.87 2.99
CA ILE A 226 -20.00 2.20 2.82
C ILE A 226 -18.48 2.06 2.78
N THR A 227 -17.81 2.71 1.82
CA THR A 227 -16.35 2.64 1.68
C THR A 227 -15.71 4.02 1.84
N VAL A 228 -14.71 4.13 2.71
CA VAL A 228 -13.87 5.32 2.87
C VAL A 228 -12.49 5.01 2.34
N LYS A 229 -11.97 5.87 1.45
CA LYS A 229 -10.64 5.68 0.85
C LYS A 229 -9.61 6.62 1.44
N PHE A 230 -8.37 6.15 1.46
CA PHE A 230 -7.19 6.88 1.93
C PHE A 230 -6.07 6.81 0.87
N VAL A 231 -5.15 7.78 0.87
CA VAL A 231 -3.93 7.67 0.03
C VAL A 231 -2.93 6.75 0.74
N GLY A 232 -2.54 5.65 0.11
CA GLY A 232 -1.47 4.78 0.63
C GLY A 232 -1.84 3.97 1.89
N LYS A 233 -3.14 3.85 2.20
CA LYS A 233 -3.68 2.95 3.23
C LYS A 233 -4.84 2.14 2.65
N ASP A 234 -5.15 1.02 3.28
CA ASP A 234 -6.31 0.20 2.92
C ASP A 234 -7.62 0.97 3.12
N ASP A 235 -8.61 0.64 2.29
CA ASP A 235 -9.95 1.21 2.37
C ASP A 235 -10.66 0.75 3.65
N VAL A 236 -11.38 1.66 4.32
CA VAL A 236 -12.24 1.32 5.46
C VAL A 236 -13.62 0.95 4.93
N VAL A 237 -14.06 -0.28 5.25
CA VAL A 237 -15.37 -0.81 4.86
C VAL A 237 -16.31 -0.83 6.07
N ILE A 238 -17.40 -0.05 6.00
CA ILE A 238 -18.38 0.09 7.07
C ILE A 238 -19.68 -0.63 6.67
N ASN A 239 -20.04 -1.65 7.44
CA ASN A 239 -21.25 -2.47 7.25
C ASN A 239 -22.38 -2.10 8.24
N ASN A 240 -22.15 -1.14 9.13
CA ASN A 240 -23.10 -0.72 10.16
C ASN A 240 -23.34 0.80 10.05
N PHE A 241 -24.57 1.24 9.76
CA PHE A 241 -24.87 2.67 9.66
C PHE A 241 -24.89 3.40 11.00
N SER A 242 -24.82 2.65 12.12
CA SER A 242 -24.65 3.15 13.47
C SER A 242 -23.17 3.15 13.93
N ASP A 243 -22.20 2.95 13.02
CA ASP A 243 -20.78 3.10 13.34
C ASP A 243 -20.53 4.50 13.91
N SER A 244 -19.81 4.58 15.03
CA SER A 244 -19.58 5.84 15.75
C SER A 244 -18.77 6.87 14.94
N ARG A 245 -18.08 6.43 13.90
CA ARG A 245 -17.35 7.29 12.97
C ARG A 245 -18.25 7.94 11.92
N LEU A 246 -19.50 7.47 11.77
CA LEU A 246 -20.46 8.01 10.82
C LEU A 246 -21.49 8.88 11.53
N ASP A 247 -21.55 10.15 11.12
CA ASP A 247 -22.64 11.05 11.44
C ASP A 247 -23.51 11.32 10.21
N TRP A 248 -24.81 11.52 10.46
CA TRP A 248 -25.82 11.66 9.41
C TRP A 248 -26.65 12.91 9.65
N THR A 249 -26.56 13.85 8.72
CA THR A 249 -27.43 15.03 8.68
C THR A 249 -28.61 14.75 7.76
N ILE A 250 -29.80 14.67 8.36
CA ILE A 250 -31.05 14.34 7.66
C ILE A 250 -31.92 15.60 7.54
N PRO A 251 -32.27 16.06 6.32
CA PRO A 251 -33.13 17.21 6.14
C PRO A 251 -34.57 16.90 6.60
N SER A 252 -35.33 17.96 6.93
CA SER A 252 -36.76 17.84 7.20
C SER A 252 -37.52 17.29 6.00
N GLY A 253 -38.53 16.46 6.23
CA GLY A 253 -39.35 15.83 5.18
C GLY A 253 -38.98 14.38 4.87
N ILE A 254 -37.89 13.88 5.43
CA ILE A 254 -37.53 12.45 5.43
C ILE A 254 -37.07 12.00 6.81
N SER A 255 -37.14 10.69 7.07
CA SER A 255 -36.60 10.03 8.26
C SER A 255 -35.54 9.01 7.87
N PHE A 256 -34.55 8.78 8.72
CA PHE A 256 -33.50 7.78 8.50
C PHE A 256 -33.37 6.84 9.70
N ASP A 257 -33.49 5.54 9.46
CA ASP A 257 -33.28 4.48 10.45
C ASP A 257 -31.86 3.92 10.32
N LYS A 258 -30.98 4.27 11.27
CA LYS A 258 -29.58 3.83 11.31
C LYS A 258 -29.41 2.33 11.55
N SER A 259 -30.45 1.60 11.96
CA SER A 259 -30.33 0.15 12.20
C SER A 259 -30.28 -0.65 10.89
N ASN A 260 -30.99 -0.18 9.86
CA ASN A 260 -31.17 -0.87 8.59
C ASN A 260 -30.82 -0.02 7.37
N GLY A 261 -30.54 1.28 7.54
CA GLY A 261 -30.22 2.20 6.46
C GLY A 261 -31.45 2.67 5.67
N LYS A 262 -32.66 2.50 6.22
CA LYS A 262 -33.89 2.85 5.52
C LYS A 262 -34.15 4.36 5.61
N VAL A 263 -34.36 4.98 4.47
CA VAL A 263 -34.75 6.39 4.32
C VAL A 263 -36.21 6.41 3.89
N CYS A 264 -37.08 7.08 4.65
CA CYS A 264 -38.50 7.17 4.35
C CYS A 264 -38.96 8.63 4.24
N LEU A 265 -39.89 8.88 3.33
CA LEU A 265 -40.58 10.15 3.18
C LEU A 265 -41.53 10.37 4.37
N THR A 266 -41.48 11.57 4.94
CA THR A 266 -42.37 12.04 6.02
C THR A 266 -43.07 13.36 5.68
N GLY A 267 -42.68 14.00 4.57
CA GLY A 267 -43.25 15.25 4.06
C GLY A 267 -43.74 15.12 2.61
N ALA A 268 -43.69 16.22 1.86
CA ALA A 268 -44.06 16.26 0.45
C ALA A 268 -43.04 15.54 -0.44
N VAL A 269 -43.46 15.02 -1.58
CA VAL A 269 -42.51 14.49 -2.58
C VAL A 269 -41.51 15.58 -3.03
N GLY A 270 -40.30 15.16 -3.40
CA GLY A 270 -39.22 16.04 -3.77
C GLY A 270 -37.84 15.38 -3.63
N THR A 271 -36.80 16.16 -3.93
CA THR A 271 -35.41 15.73 -3.77
C THR A 271 -34.83 16.23 -2.45
N TYR A 272 -34.34 15.30 -1.65
CA TYR A 272 -33.76 15.54 -0.34
C TYR A 272 -32.26 15.21 -0.34
N ASN A 273 -31.45 16.09 0.25
CA ASN A 273 -30.00 15.90 0.31
C ASN A 273 -29.60 15.38 1.69
N ILE A 274 -29.24 14.10 1.76
CA ILE A 274 -28.67 13.48 2.97
C ILE A 274 -27.16 13.72 2.96
N THR A 275 -26.60 14.20 4.07
CA THR A 275 -25.14 14.32 4.21
C THR A 275 -24.63 13.28 5.21
N ALA A 276 -23.68 12.46 4.78
CA ALA A 276 -22.94 11.56 5.64
C ALA A 276 -21.55 12.13 5.88
N THR A 277 -21.12 12.16 7.13
CA THR A 277 -19.80 12.63 7.56
C THR A 277 -19.06 11.49 8.25
N TYR A 278 -17.90 11.14 7.72
CA TYR A 278 -16.98 10.19 8.35
C TYR A 278 -15.90 10.96 9.11
N THR A 279 -15.68 10.58 10.36
CA THR A 279 -14.64 11.15 11.24
C THR A 279 -13.83 10.04 11.90
N ASP A 280 -12.51 10.12 11.79
CA ASP A 280 -11.57 9.32 12.57
C ASP A 280 -10.34 10.16 12.95
N ASP A 281 -9.35 9.51 13.56
CA ASP A 281 -8.09 10.15 13.96
C ASP A 281 -7.28 10.70 12.77
N CYS A 282 -7.59 10.27 11.54
CA CYS A 282 -6.94 10.68 10.30
C CYS A 282 -7.58 11.94 9.69
N GLY A 283 -8.81 12.26 10.07
CA GLY A 283 -9.50 13.47 9.64
C GLY A 283 -10.98 13.28 9.40
N ILE A 284 -11.56 14.20 8.62
CA ILE A 284 -12.99 14.28 8.36
C ILE A 284 -13.24 14.36 6.86
N ILE A 285 -14.20 13.58 6.37
CA ILE A 285 -14.73 13.70 5.00
C ILE A 285 -16.25 13.65 5.02
N SER A 286 -16.91 14.39 4.12
CA SER A 286 -18.37 14.38 3.99
C SER A 286 -18.79 14.16 2.55
N LYS A 287 -19.93 13.50 2.36
CA LYS A 287 -20.60 13.34 1.06
C LYS A 287 -22.08 13.65 1.20
N THR A 288 -22.58 14.48 0.28
CA THR A 288 -24.00 14.75 0.12
C THR A 288 -24.57 13.86 -0.97
N ILE A 289 -25.70 13.22 -0.69
CA ILE A 289 -26.35 12.24 -1.55
C ILE A 289 -27.80 12.72 -1.79
N PRO A 290 -28.19 12.97 -3.05
CA PRO A 290 -29.57 13.29 -3.35
C PRO A 290 -30.43 12.02 -3.31
N VAL A 291 -31.59 12.11 -2.67
CA VAL A 291 -32.64 11.09 -2.64
C VAL A 291 -33.91 11.73 -3.17
N ALA A 292 -34.36 11.30 -4.35
CA ALA A 292 -35.56 11.82 -4.99
C ALA A 292 -36.74 10.90 -4.70
N PHE A 293 -37.76 11.44 -4.04
CA PHE A 293 -39.09 10.84 -3.97
C PHE A 293 -39.96 11.56 -4.99
N SER A 294 -40.53 10.84 -5.93
CA SER A 294 -41.45 11.39 -6.93
C SER A 294 -42.82 10.73 -6.80
N GLU A 295 -43.87 11.55 -6.92
CA GLU A 295 -45.18 11.03 -7.29
C GLU A 295 -45.03 10.33 -8.64
N CYS A 296 -45.63 9.15 -8.79
CA CYS A 296 -45.82 8.62 -10.12
C CYS A 296 -46.68 9.62 -10.90
N GLU A 297 -46.14 10.15 -12.00
CA GLU A 297 -47.02 10.63 -13.06
C GLU A 297 -47.69 9.41 -13.67
N CYS A 298 -48.85 9.02 -13.12
CA CYS A 298 -49.80 8.13 -13.77
C CYS A 298 -50.34 8.83 -15.02
N GLY A 299 -49.49 8.94 -16.04
CA GLY A 299 -49.81 9.62 -17.27
C GLY A 299 -50.89 8.85 -18.02
N PRO A 300 -51.97 9.50 -18.50
CA PRO A 300 -52.88 8.87 -19.42
C PRO A 300 -52.10 8.52 -20.69
N CYS A 301 -51.83 7.24 -20.90
CA CYS A 301 -51.49 6.73 -22.20
C CYS A 301 -52.77 6.54 -23.03
N GLY A 302 -52.64 6.65 -24.34
CA GLY A 302 -53.69 6.34 -25.28
C GLY A 302 -53.06 5.87 -26.58
N GLU A 303 -53.56 4.76 -27.11
CA GLU A 303 -53.12 4.21 -28.39
C GLU A 303 -54.35 3.84 -29.21
N ASP A 304 -54.34 4.26 -30.47
CA ASP A 304 -55.36 3.96 -31.46
C ASP A 304 -54.70 3.19 -32.62
N GLY A 305 -55.30 2.07 -33.00
CA GLY A 305 -54.86 1.24 -34.12
C GLY A 305 -56.04 0.80 -34.99
N GLU A 306 -55.82 0.69 -36.29
CA GLU A 306 -56.85 0.20 -37.21
C GLU A 306 -56.27 -0.61 -38.37
N ASN A 307 -57.08 -1.55 -38.88
CA ASN A 307 -56.84 -2.24 -40.15
C ASN A 307 -58.16 -2.34 -40.93
N ASP A 308 -58.20 -3.14 -41.99
CA ASP A 308 -59.40 -3.28 -42.83
C ASP A 308 -60.60 -3.91 -42.10
N CYS A 309 -60.36 -4.65 -41.02
CA CYS A 309 -61.36 -5.41 -40.30
C CYS A 309 -61.77 -4.79 -38.96
N PHE A 310 -60.83 -4.19 -38.23
CA PHE A 310 -61.03 -3.78 -36.83
C PHE A 310 -60.45 -2.40 -36.54
N THR A 311 -61.02 -1.75 -35.53
CA THR A 311 -60.38 -0.65 -34.80
C THR A 311 -60.13 -1.08 -33.36
N VAL A 312 -58.97 -0.73 -32.84
CA VAL A 312 -58.55 -0.98 -31.46
C VAL A 312 -58.19 0.36 -30.86
N LYS A 313 -58.83 0.71 -29.75
CA LYS A 313 -58.48 1.85 -28.92
C LYS A 313 -58.11 1.38 -27.54
N SER A 314 -57.13 2.02 -26.94
CA SER A 314 -56.75 1.73 -25.57
C SER A 314 -56.38 3.01 -24.84
N TRP A 315 -56.72 3.08 -23.56
CA TRP A 315 -56.42 4.23 -22.72
C TRP A 315 -56.32 3.81 -21.25
N THR A 316 -55.68 4.64 -20.44
CA THR A 316 -55.58 4.44 -18.99
C THR A 316 -56.10 5.63 -18.22
N SER A 317 -56.41 5.40 -16.94
CA SER A 317 -56.72 6.42 -15.96
C SER A 317 -56.40 5.87 -14.58
N TYR A 318 -55.85 6.74 -13.73
CA TYR A 318 -55.59 6.45 -12.34
C TYR A 318 -56.61 7.15 -11.46
N ASP A 319 -57.23 6.39 -10.56
CA ASP A 319 -58.11 6.88 -9.51
C ASP A 319 -57.33 6.89 -8.19
N SER A 320 -56.81 8.06 -7.82
CA SER A 320 -56.07 8.27 -6.58
C SER A 320 -56.93 8.12 -5.32
N GLY A 321 -58.26 8.20 -5.44
CA GLY A 321 -59.18 7.99 -4.32
C GLY A 321 -59.29 6.53 -3.90
N ASN A 322 -59.05 5.59 -4.83
CA ASN A 322 -59.14 4.15 -4.60
C ASN A 322 -57.81 3.41 -4.80
N ASP A 323 -56.74 4.15 -5.10
CA ASP A 323 -55.42 3.65 -5.46
C ASP A 323 -55.46 2.54 -6.53
N LYS A 324 -56.15 2.83 -7.64
CA LYS A 324 -56.34 1.89 -8.75
C LYS A 324 -56.06 2.52 -10.09
N THR A 325 -55.31 1.81 -10.92
CA THR A 325 -55.13 2.15 -12.33
C THR A 325 -55.99 1.25 -13.20
N THR A 326 -56.82 1.84 -14.06
CA THR A 326 -57.68 1.10 -14.99
C THR A 326 -57.20 1.30 -16.42
N PHE A 327 -56.99 0.20 -17.12
CA PHE A 327 -56.70 0.15 -18.55
C PHE A 327 -57.93 -0.33 -19.29
N TRP A 328 -58.38 0.44 -20.28
CA TRP A 328 -59.48 0.06 -21.15
C TRP A 328 -58.97 -0.30 -22.53
N PHE A 329 -59.61 -1.30 -23.13
CA PHE A 329 -59.37 -1.74 -24.51
C PHE A 329 -60.71 -1.83 -25.21
N LYS A 330 -60.93 -1.01 -26.23
CA LYS A 330 -62.13 -1.03 -27.06
C LYS A 330 -61.79 -1.60 -28.43
N ILE A 331 -62.43 -2.69 -28.79
CA ILE A 331 -62.28 -3.34 -30.09
C ILE A 331 -63.61 -3.22 -30.83
N CYS A 332 -63.59 -2.74 -32.07
CA CYS A 332 -64.78 -2.66 -32.93
C CYS A 332 -64.55 -3.38 -34.25
N ASP A 333 -65.55 -4.13 -34.73
CA ASP A 333 -65.60 -4.63 -36.10
C ASP A 333 -66.02 -3.51 -37.05
N LYS A 334 -65.31 -3.35 -38.17
CA LYS A 334 -65.67 -2.38 -39.21
C LYS A 334 -66.87 -2.92 -39.99
N SER A 335 -67.97 -2.17 -40.00
CA SER A 335 -69.18 -2.54 -40.76
C SER A 335 -68.84 -2.80 -42.23
N GLY A 336 -69.28 -3.95 -42.75
CA GLY A 336 -69.03 -4.34 -44.15
C GLY A 336 -67.63 -4.87 -44.45
N SER A 337 -66.78 -5.09 -43.43
CA SER A 337 -65.44 -5.64 -43.58
C SER A 337 -65.43 -7.08 -44.12
N GLY A 338 -66.51 -7.84 -43.90
CA GLY A 338 -66.57 -9.27 -44.21
C GLY A 338 -65.70 -10.13 -43.28
N CYS A 339 -65.05 -9.54 -42.28
CA CYS A 339 -64.12 -10.20 -41.36
C CYS A 339 -64.82 -10.88 -40.17
N SER A 340 -66.09 -11.27 -40.35
CA SER A 340 -66.96 -11.77 -39.29
C SER A 340 -66.30 -12.90 -38.49
N GLY A 341 -66.39 -12.83 -37.16
CA GLY A 341 -65.94 -13.90 -36.26
C GLY A 341 -64.55 -13.67 -35.66
N LEU A 342 -64.40 -12.60 -34.87
CA LEU A 342 -63.28 -12.51 -33.92
C LEU A 342 -63.36 -13.74 -33.01
N SER A 343 -62.45 -14.69 -33.21
CA SER A 343 -62.43 -15.97 -32.48
C SER A 343 -61.95 -15.78 -31.05
N HIS A 344 -60.87 -15.02 -30.89
CA HIS A 344 -60.33 -14.55 -29.62
C HIS A 344 -59.31 -13.46 -29.88
N TRP A 345 -58.95 -12.75 -28.82
CA TRP A 345 -57.81 -11.84 -28.84
C TRP A 345 -56.92 -12.09 -27.63
N VAL A 346 -55.64 -11.77 -27.79
CA VAL A 346 -54.60 -11.92 -26.78
C VAL A 346 -54.02 -10.53 -26.52
N TYR A 347 -54.18 -10.03 -25.30
CA TYR A 347 -53.34 -8.94 -24.80
C TYR A 347 -52.02 -9.57 -24.37
N GLY A 348 -50.94 -9.32 -25.12
CA GLY A 348 -49.81 -10.24 -25.14
C GLY A 348 -48.44 -9.65 -25.47
N THR A 349 -47.42 -10.42 -25.13
CA THR A 349 -46.00 -10.17 -25.38
C THR A 349 -45.37 -11.39 -26.06
N SER A 350 -44.22 -11.22 -26.71
CA SER A 350 -43.51 -12.35 -27.34
C SER A 350 -42.88 -13.28 -26.30
N THR A 351 -42.65 -12.79 -25.07
CA THR A 351 -42.08 -13.56 -23.97
C THR A 351 -42.91 -13.42 -22.68
N GLN A 352 -42.97 -14.49 -21.87
CA GLN A 352 -43.70 -14.47 -20.58
C GLN A 352 -43.12 -13.47 -19.57
N ALA A 353 -41.81 -13.18 -19.66
CA ALA A 353 -41.11 -12.29 -18.73
C ALA A 353 -41.53 -10.81 -18.85
N GLU A 354 -42.19 -10.43 -19.94
CA GLU A 354 -42.70 -9.07 -20.17
C GLU A 354 -44.12 -8.85 -19.60
N PHE A 355 -44.72 -9.89 -19.00
CA PHE A 355 -46.07 -9.85 -18.48
C PHE A 355 -46.08 -9.51 -16.98
N CYS A 356 -46.63 -8.34 -16.65
CA CYS A 356 -46.55 -7.73 -15.32
C CYS A 356 -47.84 -7.91 -14.50
N ILE A 357 -48.79 -8.65 -15.06
CA ILE A 357 -50.13 -8.78 -14.52
C ILE A 357 -50.30 -10.22 -14.08
N ASP A 358 -50.52 -10.43 -12.79
CA ASP A 358 -50.98 -11.70 -12.24
C ASP A 358 -52.50 -11.60 -12.10
N ILE A 359 -53.24 -12.30 -12.95
CA ILE A 359 -54.70 -12.34 -12.92
C ILE A 359 -55.10 -13.80 -12.78
N ASP A 360 -56.14 -14.09 -11.99
CA ASP A 360 -56.85 -15.39 -11.94
C ASP A 360 -57.45 -15.85 -13.30
N ALA A 361 -57.18 -15.13 -14.40
CA ALA A 361 -57.47 -15.55 -15.75
C ALA A 361 -56.36 -16.49 -16.27
N ASN A 362 -56.66 -17.36 -17.23
CA ASN A 362 -55.64 -18.21 -17.87
C ASN A 362 -54.63 -17.36 -18.66
N ILE A 363 -53.64 -16.78 -17.98
CA ILE A 363 -52.43 -16.23 -18.58
C ILE A 363 -51.62 -17.42 -19.07
N GLY A 364 -51.37 -17.47 -20.38
CA GLY A 364 -50.69 -18.61 -20.96
C GLY A 364 -50.24 -18.37 -22.38
N TYR A 365 -49.49 -19.33 -22.90
CA TYR A 365 -49.10 -19.34 -24.30
C TYR A 365 -50.27 -19.79 -25.17
N ASP A 366 -50.72 -18.94 -26.09
CA ASP A 366 -51.67 -19.33 -27.12
C ASP A 366 -50.90 -19.84 -28.36
N GLY A 367 -50.77 -21.16 -28.48
CA GLY A 367 -50.08 -21.78 -29.62
C GLY A 367 -50.71 -21.48 -30.98
N SER A 368 -51.91 -20.91 -31.00
CA SER A 368 -52.61 -20.54 -32.24
C SER A 368 -52.29 -19.12 -32.73
N THR A 369 -51.69 -18.29 -31.87
CA THR A 369 -51.16 -16.95 -32.21
C THR A 369 -49.64 -16.88 -32.06
N GLY A 370 -49.05 -17.74 -31.23
CA GLY A 370 -47.62 -17.78 -30.95
C GLY A 370 -47.17 -16.83 -29.83
N TYR A 371 -48.09 -16.29 -29.05
CA TYR A 371 -47.82 -15.27 -28.03
C TYR A 371 -48.28 -15.68 -26.63
N TYR A 372 -47.65 -15.09 -25.61
CA TYR A 372 -48.10 -15.17 -24.23
C TYR A 372 -49.07 -14.04 -23.95
N GLY A 373 -50.14 -14.30 -23.19
CA GLY A 373 -51.00 -13.22 -22.75
C GLY A 373 -52.31 -13.66 -22.11
N ILE A 374 -53.20 -12.69 -21.91
CA ILE A 374 -54.56 -12.95 -21.45
C ILE A 374 -55.41 -13.23 -22.68
N LYS A 375 -55.81 -14.49 -22.84
CA LYS A 375 -56.72 -14.91 -23.90
C LYS A 375 -58.17 -14.67 -23.47
N TRP A 376 -58.91 -13.95 -24.29
CA TRP A 376 -60.36 -13.79 -24.10
C TRP A 376 -61.13 -14.38 -25.27
N GLU A 377 -61.91 -15.42 -24.98
CA GLU A 377 -62.83 -16.05 -25.92
C GLU A 377 -64.17 -15.34 -25.86
N ASN A 378 -64.32 -14.32 -26.70
CA ASN A 378 -65.55 -13.55 -26.75
C ASN A 378 -65.76 -13.06 -28.19
N ASN A 379 -66.70 -13.71 -28.89
CA ASN A 379 -67.12 -13.27 -30.21
C ASN A 379 -67.67 -11.84 -30.11
N LEU A 380 -67.33 -10.99 -31.09
CA LEU A 380 -68.02 -9.73 -31.27
C LEU A 380 -69.46 -10.03 -31.74
N PRO A 381 -70.48 -9.32 -31.24
CA PRO A 381 -71.86 -9.73 -31.47
C PRO A 381 -72.39 -9.39 -32.88
N GLY A 382 -71.63 -8.65 -33.70
CA GLY A 382 -71.93 -8.45 -35.12
C GLY A 382 -71.05 -7.38 -35.79
N ALA A 383 -71.24 -7.20 -37.11
CA ALA A 383 -70.54 -6.17 -37.89
C ALA A 383 -70.91 -4.76 -37.40
N GLY A 384 -69.91 -3.89 -37.21
CA GLY A 384 -70.13 -2.54 -36.68
C GLY A 384 -70.24 -2.46 -35.15
N GLU A 385 -70.18 -3.59 -34.45
CA GLU A 385 -70.28 -3.61 -32.99
C GLU A 385 -68.91 -3.48 -32.31
N CYS A 386 -68.94 -2.93 -31.09
CA CYS A 386 -67.76 -2.72 -30.27
C CYS A 386 -67.87 -3.47 -28.94
N LYS A 387 -66.74 -3.91 -28.41
CA LYS A 387 -66.63 -4.43 -27.04
C LYS A 387 -65.52 -3.72 -26.30
N ILE A 388 -65.77 -3.43 -25.02
CA ILE A 388 -64.80 -2.82 -24.11
C ILE A 388 -64.37 -3.88 -23.10
N PHE A 389 -63.07 -3.94 -22.87
CA PHE A 389 -62.43 -4.77 -21.86
C PHE A 389 -61.66 -3.88 -20.92
N THR A 390 -61.60 -4.27 -19.65
CA THR A 390 -60.96 -3.47 -18.60
C THR A 390 -60.03 -4.33 -17.77
N VAL A 391 -58.83 -3.83 -17.53
CA VAL A 391 -57.89 -4.37 -16.54
C VAL A 391 -57.76 -3.34 -15.43
N VAL A 392 -58.03 -3.72 -14.19
CA VAL A 392 -57.90 -2.85 -13.02
C VAL A 392 -56.80 -3.40 -12.15
N LEU A 393 -55.78 -2.59 -11.88
CA LEU A 393 -54.65 -2.94 -11.04
C LEU A 393 -54.61 -2.03 -9.83
N GLU A 394 -54.16 -2.57 -8.69
CA GLU A 394 -53.84 -1.79 -7.51
C GLU A 394 -52.55 -0.99 -7.70
N GLY A 395 -52.52 0.20 -7.12
CA GLY A 395 -51.45 1.17 -7.24
C GLY A 395 -51.56 2.05 -8.48
N CYS A 396 -50.76 3.12 -8.50
CA CYS A 396 -50.46 3.84 -9.72
C CYS A 396 -49.59 2.96 -10.65
N ARG A 397 -50.01 2.79 -11.90
CA ARG A 397 -49.29 2.03 -12.92
C ARG A 397 -49.02 2.92 -14.12
N VAL A 398 -47.76 2.97 -14.55
CA VAL A 398 -47.38 3.66 -15.78
C VAL A 398 -47.92 2.87 -16.99
N GLY A 399 -48.52 3.59 -17.93
CA GLY A 399 -48.96 3.03 -19.20
C GLY A 399 -47.81 3.03 -20.21
N GLY A 400 -47.55 1.87 -20.82
CA GLY A 400 -46.58 1.70 -21.91
C GLY A 400 -47.21 1.05 -23.14
N THR A 401 -46.44 0.96 -24.21
CA THR A 401 -46.90 0.37 -25.47
C THR A 401 -46.76 -1.16 -25.44
N TYR A 402 -47.90 -1.85 -25.47
CA TYR A 402 -48.08 -3.29 -25.58
C TYR A 402 -48.64 -3.70 -26.94
N LYS A 403 -48.80 -5.01 -27.16
CA LYS A 403 -49.43 -5.55 -28.37
C LYS A 403 -50.79 -6.17 -28.06
N ALA A 404 -51.80 -5.76 -28.81
CA ALA A 404 -53.06 -6.49 -28.89
C ALA A 404 -53.07 -7.33 -30.16
N ILE A 405 -53.29 -8.64 -30.02
CA ILE A 405 -53.27 -9.60 -31.11
C ILE A 405 -54.68 -10.15 -31.29
N LEU A 406 -55.30 -9.90 -32.45
CA LEU A 406 -56.65 -10.32 -32.75
C LEU A 406 -56.62 -11.46 -33.76
N LYS A 407 -57.31 -12.55 -33.46
CA LYS A 407 -57.47 -13.69 -34.37
C LYS A 407 -58.90 -13.82 -34.85
N TYR A 408 -59.08 -13.89 -36.17
CA TYR A 408 -60.38 -14.05 -36.82
C TYR A 408 -60.24 -14.98 -38.02
N GLY A 409 -61.01 -16.06 -38.04
CA GLY A 409 -60.79 -17.17 -38.97
C GLY A 409 -59.35 -17.72 -38.88
N THR A 410 -58.63 -17.73 -40.01
CA THR A 410 -57.21 -18.12 -40.09
C THR A 410 -56.24 -16.95 -40.03
N THR A 411 -56.72 -15.72 -39.86
CA THR A 411 -55.92 -14.49 -39.93
C THR A 411 -55.60 -13.96 -38.55
N ILE A 412 -54.44 -13.31 -38.43
CA ILE A 412 -53.97 -12.63 -37.22
C ILE A 412 -53.67 -11.17 -37.56
N ALA A 413 -54.10 -10.26 -36.70
CA ALA A 413 -53.75 -8.84 -36.75
C ALA A 413 -53.10 -8.41 -35.43
N VAL A 414 -52.13 -7.50 -35.50
CA VAL A 414 -51.38 -7.01 -34.34
C VAL A 414 -51.48 -5.48 -34.30
N PHE A 415 -51.83 -4.94 -33.14
CA PHE A 415 -51.96 -3.50 -32.89
C PHE A 415 -51.09 -3.09 -31.71
N ASN A 416 -50.61 -1.86 -31.73
CA ASN A 416 -50.11 -1.23 -30.51
C ASN A 416 -51.30 -0.85 -29.64
N VAL A 417 -51.19 -1.12 -28.34
CA VAL A 417 -52.15 -0.69 -27.34
C VAL A 417 -51.41 -0.17 -26.13
N CYS A 418 -52.01 0.74 -25.38
CA CYS A 418 -51.50 1.03 -24.06
C CYS A 418 -51.86 -0.09 -23.09
N GLY A 419 -50.87 -0.53 -22.31
CA GLY A 419 -51.07 -1.43 -21.19
C GLY A 419 -50.10 -1.17 -20.04
N PRO A 420 -50.27 -1.83 -18.88
CA PRO A 420 -49.45 -1.63 -17.68
C PRO A 420 -48.00 -2.10 -17.88
N THR A 421 -47.02 -1.24 -17.59
CA THR A 421 -45.59 -1.62 -17.57
C THR A 421 -45.19 -2.29 -16.26
N CYS A 422 -44.15 -3.13 -16.32
CA CYS A 422 -43.41 -3.60 -15.15
C CYS A 422 -42.46 -2.49 -14.75
N ASP A 423 -42.54 -2.01 -13.51
CA ASP A 423 -41.46 -1.21 -12.90
C ASP A 423 -40.31 -2.10 -12.45
#